data_AF-A0A2K3K9A0-F1
#
_entry.id   AF-A0A2K3K9A0-F1
#
_cell.length_a   1.000
_cell.length_b   1.000
_cell.length_c   1.000
_cell.angle_alpha   90.00
_cell.angle_beta   90.00
_cell.angle_gamma   90.00
#
_symmetry.space_group_name_H-M   'P 1'
#
loop_
_entity.id
_entity.type
_entity.pdbx_description
1 polymer ?
#
loop_
_entity_poly.entity_id
_entity_poly.type
_entity_poly.pdbx_seq_one_letter_code
_entity_poly.pdbx_strand_id
1 'polypeptide(L)'
;VVEIRRLQTQIAAIEAERVQEKEKAKMISEEEEGESVMDAQPLAQHLWDTQVLEAIKVPHLPSFDGKTDPLEHLMAVGTQTAIINAPEHLKCKLLAGTFKEAALR
;
A
#
# COMPACT_ATOMS: atom_id res chain seq x y z
N VAL A 1 10.60 2.25 -61.01
CA VAL A 1 11.81 1.69 -60.37
C VAL A 1 12.49 2.70 -59.43
N VAL A 2 12.70 3.96 -59.85
CA VAL A 2 13.33 5.00 -59.00
C VAL A 2 12.55 5.26 -57.71
N GLU A 3 11.22 5.40 -57.80
CA GLU A 3 10.37 5.67 -56.64
C GLU A 3 10.32 4.52 -55.63
N ILE A 4 10.35 3.28 -56.11
CA ILE A 4 10.41 2.08 -55.26
C ILE A 4 11.72 2.08 -54.46
N ARG A 5 12.85 2.41 -55.11
CA ARG A 5 14.15 2.51 -54.44
C ARG A 5 14.16 3.64 -53.41
N ARG A 6 13.57 4.80 -53.74
CA ARG A 6 13.43 5.94 -52.82
C ARG A 6 12.65 5.55 -51.56
N LEU A 7 11.53 4.85 -51.73
CA LEU A 7 10.70 4.39 -50.60
C LEU A 7 11.42 3.34 -49.76
N GLN A 8 12.14 2.39 -50.38
CA GLN A 8 12.95 1.40 -49.66
C GLN A 8 14.03 2.08 -48.80
N THR A 9 14.68 3.13 -49.31
CA THR A 9 15.66 3.91 -48.53
C THR A 9 15.01 4.65 -47.35
N GLN A 10 13.81 5.21 -47.52
CA GLN A 10 13.09 5.88 -46.43
C GLN A 10 12.65 4.92 -45.32
N ILE A 11 12.17 3.72 -45.68
CA ILE A 11 11.76 2.71 -44.71
C ILE A 11 12.98 2.24 -43.90
N ALA A 12 14.11 1.97 -44.56
CA ALA A 12 15.34 1.57 -43.86
C ALA A 12 15.84 2.63 -42.87
N ALA A 13 15.73 3.92 -43.22
CA ALA A 13 16.11 5.01 -42.34
C ALA A 13 15.21 5.09 -41.08
N ILE A 14 13.88 4.97 -41.26
CA ILE A 14 12.92 4.99 -40.16
C ILE A 14 13.11 3.78 -39.23
N GLU A 15 13.35 2.59 -39.79
CA GLU A 15 13.60 1.40 -38.98
C GLU A 15 14.87 1.51 -38.15
N ALA A 16 15.95 2.06 -38.71
CA ALA A 16 17.20 2.29 -37.98
C ALA A 16 17.01 3.29 -36.82
N GLU A 17 16.27 4.37 -37.04
CA GLU A 17 15.97 5.37 -36.02
C GLU A 17 15.14 4.77 -34.87
N ARG A 18 14.15 3.93 -35.19
CA ARG A 18 13.35 3.22 -34.18
C ARG A 18 14.13 2.21 -33.35
N VAL A 19 15.15 1.56 -33.92
CA VAL A 19 16.04 0.67 -33.16
C VAL A 19 16.89 1.48 -32.19
N GLN A 20 17.46 2.59 -32.65
CA GLN A 20 18.28 3.47 -31.80
C GLN A 20 17.46 4.09 -30.66
N GLU A 21 16.20 4.48 -30.91
CA GLU A 21 15.31 5.01 -29.89
C GLU A 21 14.97 3.95 -28.82
N LYS A 22 14.72 2.70 -29.23
CA LYS A 22 14.48 1.58 -28.30
C LYS A 22 15.69 1.27 -27.44
N GLU A 23 16.90 1.32 -28.00
CA GLU A 23 18.13 1.10 -27.23
C GLU A 23 18.37 2.20 -26.20
N LYS A 24 18.13 3.47 -26.57
CA LYS A 24 18.21 4.60 -25.63
C LYS A 24 17.18 4.49 -24.51
N ALA A 25 15.94 4.13 -24.83
CA ALA A 25 14.89 3.92 -23.83
C ALA A 25 15.25 2.79 -22.86
N LYS A 26 15.89 1.72 -23.33
CA LYS A 26 16.36 0.61 -22.49
C LYS A 26 17.47 1.03 -21.53
N MET A 27 18.44 1.83 -21.99
CA MET A 27 19.52 2.33 -21.12
C MET A 27 18.98 3.25 -20.02
N ILE A 28 18.02 4.12 -20.34
CA ILE A 28 17.39 5.02 -19.35
C ILE A 28 16.64 4.22 -18.28
N SER A 29 15.90 3.16 -18.66
CA SER A 29 15.21 2.31 -17.69
C SER A 29 16.17 1.54 -16.78
N GLU A 30 17.34 1.16 -17.28
CA GLU A 30 18.35 0.43 -16.49
C GLU A 30 19.11 1.36 -15.52
N GLU A 31 19.31 2.64 -15.87
CA GLU A 31 19.89 3.63 -14.95
C GLU A 31 18.92 4.04 -13.81
N GLU A 32 17.61 4.08 -14.07
CA GLU A 32 16.59 4.41 -13.06
C GLU A 32 16.37 3.26 -12.04
N GLU A 33 16.58 2.00 -12.44
CA GLU A 33 16.52 0.84 -11.52
C GLU A 33 17.75 0.71 -10.59
N GLY A 34 18.85 1.41 -10.87
CA GLY A 34 20.12 1.26 -10.15
C GLY A 34 20.16 1.92 -8.78
N GLU A 35 19.29 2.90 -8.52
CA GLU A 35 19.12 3.48 -7.18
C GLU A 35 17.92 2.81 -6.52
N SER A 36 18.18 1.59 -6.01
CA SER A 36 17.28 0.84 -5.13
C SER A 36 16.78 1.74 -4.00
N VAL A 37 15.63 2.39 -4.22
CA VAL A 37 14.84 3.08 -3.19
C VAL A 37 14.53 2.13 -2.02
N MET A 38 14.67 0.81 -2.23
CA MET A 38 14.39 -0.23 -1.27
C MET A 38 15.37 -0.27 -0.08
N ASP A 39 16.56 0.34 -0.18
CA ASP A 39 17.56 0.32 0.90
C ASP A 39 17.50 1.54 1.83
N ALA A 40 16.75 2.58 1.47
CA ALA A 40 16.50 3.73 2.33
C ALA A 40 15.30 3.45 3.23
N GLN A 41 15.56 2.98 4.45
CA GLN A 41 14.50 2.91 5.46
C GLN A 41 13.91 4.32 5.68
N PRO A 42 12.57 4.44 5.84
CA PRO A 42 11.88 5.73 5.86
C PRO A 42 12.13 6.54 7.14
N LEU A 43 12.72 5.93 8.17
CA LEU A 43 12.97 6.54 9.47
C LEU A 43 14.47 6.64 9.73
N ALA A 44 14.87 7.61 10.55
CA ALA A 44 16.24 7.67 11.03
C ALA A 44 16.56 6.45 11.90
N GLN A 45 17.79 5.92 11.79
CA GLN A 45 18.22 4.68 12.46
C GLN A 45 17.86 4.62 13.96
N HIS A 46 18.08 5.71 14.70
CA HIS A 46 17.75 5.77 16.13
C HIS A 46 16.26 5.56 16.44
N LEU A 47 15.36 5.96 15.53
CA LEU A 47 13.92 5.79 15.68
C LEU A 47 13.50 4.36 15.32
N TRP A 48 14.15 3.76 14.32
CA TRP A 48 13.93 2.36 13.95
C TRP A 48 14.39 1.38 15.04
N ASP A 49 15.50 1.70 15.71
CA ASP A 49 16.06 0.89 16.80
C ASP A 49 15.33 1.11 18.14
N THR A 50 14.46 2.12 18.22
CA THR A 50 13.69 2.38 19.44
C THR A 50 12.63 1.30 19.61
N GLN A 51 12.74 0.50 20.69
CA GLN A 51 11.68 -0.45 21.05
C GLN A 51 10.41 0.31 21.42
N VAL A 52 9.29 -0.11 20.84
CA VAL A 52 7.97 0.32 21.26
C VAL A 52 7.78 -0.12 22.71
N LEU A 53 7.56 0.84 23.63
CA LEU A 53 7.29 0.52 25.02
C LEU A 53 6.10 -0.45 25.11
N GLU A 54 6.23 -1.55 25.85
CA GLU A 54 5.16 -2.53 26.13
C GLU A 54 3.87 -1.89 26.69
N ALA A 55 3.99 -0.69 27.28
CA ALA A 55 2.86 0.10 27.74
C ALA A 55 1.94 0.60 26.61
N ILE A 56 2.42 0.59 25.36
CA ILE A 56 1.61 0.84 24.17
C ILE A 56 0.82 -0.44 23.88
N LYS A 57 -0.24 -0.64 24.66
CA LYS A 57 -1.19 -1.72 24.40
C LYS A 57 -1.93 -1.42 23.11
N VAL A 58 -1.87 -2.36 22.17
CA VAL A 58 -2.87 -2.44 21.10
C VAL A 58 -4.24 -2.43 21.78
N PRO A 59 -5.16 -1.54 21.39
CA PRO A 59 -6.36 -1.36 22.17
C PRO A 59 -7.19 -2.63 22.16
N HIS A 60 -7.43 -3.11 23.39
CA HIS A 60 -8.32 -4.23 23.62
C HIS A 60 -9.74 -3.77 23.29
N LEU A 61 -10.30 -4.29 22.21
CA LEU A 61 -11.71 -4.07 21.89
C LEU A 61 -12.57 -4.74 22.98
N PRO A 62 -13.50 -4.02 23.63
CA PRO A 62 -14.37 -4.61 24.63
C PRO A 62 -15.23 -5.70 23.98
N SER A 63 -15.57 -6.76 24.71
CA SER A 63 -16.50 -7.78 24.21
C SER A 63 -17.93 -7.52 24.65
N PHE A 64 -18.88 -7.82 23.78
CA PHE A 64 -20.30 -7.62 24.01
C PHE A 64 -21.05 -8.95 24.01
N ASP A 65 -21.63 -9.29 25.15
CA ASP A 65 -22.37 -10.54 25.38
C ASP A 65 -23.90 -10.38 25.26
N GLY A 66 -24.37 -9.16 24.97
CA GLY A 66 -25.79 -8.81 24.90
C GLY A 66 -26.41 -8.34 26.22
N LYS A 67 -25.65 -8.25 27.31
CA LYS A 67 -26.17 -7.83 28.63
C LYS A 67 -25.94 -6.35 28.95
N THR A 68 -24.95 -5.72 28.34
CA THR A 68 -24.64 -4.29 28.52
C THR A 68 -25.43 -3.41 27.55
N ASP A 69 -25.43 -2.10 27.77
CA ASP A 69 -26.05 -1.16 26.83
C ASP A 69 -25.37 -1.23 25.45
N PRO A 70 -26.11 -1.49 24.36
CA PRO A 70 -25.53 -1.56 23.01
C PRO A 70 -24.90 -0.23 22.56
N LEU A 71 -25.44 0.91 23.00
CA LEU A 71 -24.92 2.22 22.61
C LEU A 71 -23.57 2.50 23.29
N GLU A 72 -23.47 2.21 24.60
CA GLU A 72 -22.21 2.26 25.33
C GLU A 72 -21.12 1.39 24.67
N HIS A 73 -21.47 0.16 24.27
CA HIS A 73 -20.55 -0.73 23.56
C HIS A 73 -20.07 -0.13 22.23
N LEU A 74 -21.00 0.42 21.43
CA LEU A 74 -20.67 1.03 20.15
C LEU A 74 -19.72 2.23 20.32
N MET A 75 -19.95 3.08 21.33
CA MET A 75 -19.06 4.20 21.65
C MET A 75 -17.67 3.72 22.06
N ALA A 76 -17.59 2.67 22.86
CA ALA A 76 -16.31 2.10 23.30
C ALA A 76 -15.51 1.53 22.11
N VAL A 77 -16.15 0.74 21.24
CA VAL A 77 -15.52 0.22 20.01
C VAL A 77 -15.14 1.36 19.06
N GLY A 78 -15.99 2.37 18.90
CA GLY A 78 -15.71 3.56 18.10
C GLY A 78 -14.48 4.33 18.58
N THR A 79 -14.35 4.53 19.89
CA THR A 79 -13.19 5.20 20.49
C THR A 79 -11.90 4.40 20.25
N GLN A 80 -11.93 3.09 20.50
CA GLN A 80 -10.75 2.24 20.30
C GLN A 80 -10.33 2.14 18.83
N THR A 81 -11.28 2.04 17.92
CA THR A 81 -11.00 2.03 16.48
C THR A 81 -10.48 3.37 15.97
N ALA A 82 -10.89 4.50 16.56
CA ALA A 82 -10.32 5.81 16.26
C ALA A 82 -8.87 5.94 16.76
N ILE A 83 -8.56 5.44 17.97
CA ILE A 83 -7.21 5.49 18.55
C ILE A 83 -6.18 4.78 17.67
N ILE A 84 -6.54 3.64 17.05
CA ILE A 84 -5.65 2.92 16.12
C ILE A 84 -5.73 3.41 14.67
N ASN A 85 -6.50 4.47 14.41
CA ASN A 85 -6.78 4.94 13.07
C ASN A 85 -7.26 3.79 12.15
N ALA A 86 -8.20 2.97 12.64
CA ALA A 86 -8.70 1.82 11.92
C ALA A 86 -9.29 2.26 10.57
N PRO A 87 -8.89 1.62 9.45
CA PRO A 87 -9.48 1.91 8.15
C PRO A 87 -11.00 1.74 8.19
N GLU A 88 -11.73 2.70 7.60
CA GLU A 88 -13.20 2.73 7.63
C GLU A 88 -13.82 1.38 7.20
N HIS A 89 -13.30 0.81 6.12
CA HIS A 89 -13.77 -0.47 5.57
C HIS A 89 -13.53 -1.68 6.50
N LEU A 90 -12.71 -1.54 7.55
CA LEU A 90 -12.46 -2.59 8.54
C LEU A 90 -13.28 -2.43 9.82
N LYS A 91 -13.87 -1.26 10.09
CA LYS A 91 -14.58 -0.97 11.34
C LYS A 91 -15.73 -1.94 11.61
N CYS A 92 -16.51 -2.29 10.59
CA CYS A 92 -17.59 -3.28 10.73
C CYS A 92 -17.07 -4.68 11.08
N LYS A 93 -15.93 -5.10 10.49
CA LYS A 93 -15.29 -6.39 10.80
C LYS A 93 -14.77 -6.43 12.24
N LEU A 94 -14.15 -5.33 12.69
CA LEU A 94 -13.67 -5.19 14.06
C LEU A 94 -14.82 -5.22 15.07
N LEU A 95 -15.91 -4.49 14.79
CA LEU A 95 -17.12 -4.52 15.60
C LEU A 95 -17.72 -5.93 15.70
N ALA A 96 -17.86 -6.64 14.59
CA ALA A 96 -18.38 -8.01 14.59
C ALA A 96 -17.53 -8.96 15.45
N GLY A 97 -16.20 -8.76 15.47
CA GLY A 97 -15.27 -9.53 16.31
C GLY A 97 -15.42 -9.30 17.82
N THR A 98 -16.21 -8.29 18.24
CA THR A 98 -16.47 -8.02 19.65
C THR A 98 -17.62 -8.82 20.23
N PHE A 99 -18.49 -9.38 19.40
CA PHE A 99 -19.69 -10.08 19.85
C PHE A 99 -19.35 -11.46 20.42
N LYS A 100 -20.03 -11.82 21.52
CA LYS A 100 -19.92 -13.11 22.21
C LYS A 100 -21.29 -13.59 22.67
N GLU A 101 -21.40 -14.88 22.96
CA GLU A 101 -22.57 -15.50 23.61
C GLU A 101 -23.92 -15.13 22.97
N ALA A 102 -24.81 -14.46 23.71
CA ALA A 102 -26.15 -14.11 23.27
C ALA A 102 -26.13 -13.08 22.12
N ALA A 103 -25.06 -12.30 21.97
CA ALA A 103 -24.91 -11.37 20.86
C ALA A 103 -24.58 -12.05 19.51
N LEU A 104 -24.26 -13.36 19.50
CA LEU A 104 -24.03 -14.15 18.28
C LEU A 104 -25.27 -14.93 17.81
N ARG A 105 -26.39 -14.83 18.52
CA ARG A 105 -27.60 -15.63 18.29
C ARG A 105 -28.68 -14.86 17.56
#